data_AF-A0A1S1BLC4-F1
#
_entry.id   AF-A0A1S1BLC4-F1
#
_cell.length_a   1.000
_cell.length_b   1.000
_cell.length_c   1.000
_cell.angle_alpha   90.00
_cell.angle_beta   90.00
_cell.angle_gamma   90.00
#
_symmetry.space_group_name_H-M   'P 1'
#
loop_
_entity.id
_entity.type
_entity.pdbx_description
1 polymer ?
#
loop_
_entity_poly.entity_id
_entity_poly.type
_entity_poly.pdbx_seq_one_letter_code
_entity_poly.pdbx_strand_id
1 'polypeptide(L)'
;MEADLKTIMSIPDEVLLQGDAATQAWVQQNLVTGTPGVTTYASVLGCTGAITGMIAGNLVGAAKLLKIKRYIKELGGVAEAVRVMWGASFSYEKLQALGGAVGALAAELVGIAGVQEKCFD
;
A
#
# COMPACT_ATOMS: atom_id res chain seq x y z
N MET A 1 -4.92 5.23 -5.69
CA MET A 1 -4.26 5.55 -4.41
C MET A 1 -5.17 5.35 -3.19
N GLU A 2 -6.37 5.94 -3.11
CA GLU A 2 -7.16 5.84 -1.86
C GLU A 2 -7.56 4.40 -1.51
N ALA A 3 -8.05 3.63 -2.48
CA ALA A 3 -8.37 2.22 -2.31
C ALA A 3 -7.13 1.39 -1.91
N ASP A 4 -5.96 1.74 -2.47
CA ASP A 4 -4.68 1.07 -2.21
C ASP A 4 -4.27 1.20 -0.74
N LEU A 5 -4.29 2.43 -0.24
CA LEU A 5 -3.97 2.71 1.15
C LEU A 5 -5.02 2.12 2.10
N LYS A 6 -6.30 2.12 1.71
CA LYS A 6 -7.37 1.44 2.48
C LYS A 6 -7.12 -0.06 2.59
N THR A 7 -6.67 -0.71 1.52
CA THR A 7 -6.31 -2.14 1.52
C THR A 7 -5.16 -2.42 2.47
N ILE A 8 -4.10 -1.60 2.46
CA ILE A 8 -3.00 -1.76 3.43
C ILE A 8 -3.50 -1.55 4.87
N MET A 9 -4.39 -0.56 5.06
CA MET A 9 -4.94 -0.24 6.37
C MET A 9 -5.91 -1.28 6.92
N SER A 10 -6.53 -2.10 6.06
CA SER A 10 -7.47 -3.16 6.47
C SER A 10 -6.79 -4.40 7.03
N ILE A 11 -5.51 -4.63 6.73
CA ILE A 11 -4.72 -5.73 7.30
C ILE A 11 -4.51 -5.44 8.80
N PRO A 12 -4.93 -6.30 9.73
CA PRO A 12 -4.79 -6.04 11.17
C PRO A 12 -3.33 -5.85 11.60
N ASP A 13 -3.06 -4.94 12.54
CA ASP A 13 -1.68 -4.70 13.02
C ASP A 13 -1.13 -5.97 13.68
N GLU A 14 -1.98 -6.76 14.34
CA GLU A 14 -1.63 -8.03 15.00
C GLU A 14 -1.13 -9.08 13.99
N VAL A 15 -1.71 -9.10 12.79
CA VAL A 15 -1.31 -10.00 11.70
C VAL A 15 0.07 -9.61 11.18
N LEU A 16 0.31 -8.30 11.00
CA LEU A 16 1.60 -7.79 10.56
C LEU A 16 2.71 -8.04 11.60
N LEU A 17 2.38 -7.93 12.89
CA LEU A 17 3.32 -8.19 13.99
C LEU A 17 3.70 -9.67 14.12
N GLN A 18 2.85 -10.59 13.65
CA GLN A 18 3.17 -12.02 13.55
C GLN A 18 4.13 -12.34 12.40
N GLY A 19 4.43 -11.37 11.54
CA GLY A 19 5.42 -11.46 10.47
C GLY A 19 4.82 -11.86 9.12
N ASP A 20 5.73 -12.11 8.18
CA ASP A 20 5.44 -12.24 6.76
C ASP A 20 4.51 -13.42 6.44
N ALA A 21 4.73 -14.59 7.06
CA ALA A 21 3.92 -15.78 6.80
C ALA A 21 2.44 -15.60 7.23
N ALA A 22 2.21 -15.00 8.40
CA ALA A 22 0.86 -14.70 8.88
C ALA A 22 0.18 -13.64 8.00
N THR A 23 0.94 -12.63 7.59
CA THR A 23 0.47 -11.58 6.67
C THR A 23 0.05 -12.16 5.33
N GLN A 24 0.89 -13.02 4.74
CA GLN A 24 0.60 -13.70 3.48
C GLN A 24 -0.67 -14.54 3.58
N ALA A 25 -0.77 -15.38 4.62
CA ALA A 25 -1.92 -16.26 4.82
C ALA A 25 -3.22 -15.44 4.96
N TRP A 26 -3.18 -14.36 5.74
CA TRP A 26 -4.33 -13.49 5.92
C TRP A 26 -4.75 -12.82 4.60
N VAL A 27 -3.80 -12.28 3.82
CA VAL A 27 -4.10 -11.63 2.53
C VAL A 27 -4.69 -12.62 1.54
N GLN A 28 -4.15 -13.84 1.46
CA GLN A 28 -4.71 -14.86 0.58
C GLN A 28 -6.16 -15.19 0.94
N GLN A 29 -6.47 -15.32 2.24
CA GLN A 29 -7.80 -15.69 2.74
C GLN A 29 -8.83 -14.55 2.66
N ASN A 30 -8.40 -13.30 2.86
CA ASN A 30 -9.32 -12.18 3.06
C ASN A 30 -9.42 -11.25 1.84
N LEU A 31 -8.37 -11.17 1.02
CA LEU A 31 -8.31 -10.25 -0.12
C LEU A 31 -8.30 -10.96 -1.48
N VAL A 32 -7.73 -12.16 -1.56
CA VAL A 32 -7.64 -12.92 -2.83
C VAL A 32 -8.82 -13.86 -3.02
N THR A 33 -9.23 -14.58 -1.97
CA THR A 33 -10.36 -15.53 -2.04
C THR A 33 -11.74 -14.91 -1.79
N GLY A 34 -11.81 -13.63 -1.40
CA GLY A 34 -13.03 -12.98 -0.91
C GLY A 34 -13.80 -12.11 -1.90
N THR A 35 -13.40 -12.01 -3.17
CA THR A 35 -14.01 -11.06 -4.13
C THR A 35 -14.51 -11.75 -5.41
N PRO A 36 -15.84 -11.87 -5.62
CA PRO A 36 -16.39 -12.23 -6.92
C PRO A 36 -15.99 -11.14 -7.92
N GLY A 37 -15.12 -11.46 -8.88
CA GLY A 37 -14.60 -10.50 -9.87
C GLY A 37 -13.07 -10.37 -9.91
N VAL A 38 -12.34 -10.99 -8.98
CA VAL A 38 -10.89 -11.20 -9.10
C VAL A 38 -10.66 -12.55 -9.79
N THR A 39 -11.15 -12.65 -11.01
CA THR A 39 -10.75 -13.68 -11.96
C THR A 39 -10.18 -12.96 -13.17
N THR A 40 -8.98 -13.38 -13.58
CA THR A 40 -8.16 -12.83 -14.68
C THR A 40 -7.29 -11.62 -14.34
N TYR A 41 -6.06 -11.68 -14.86
CA TYR A 41 -5.02 -10.64 -14.87
C TYR A 41 -5.49 -9.25 -15.37
N ALA A 42 -6.76 -9.08 -15.76
CA ALA A 42 -7.34 -7.81 -16.19
C ALA A 42 -7.67 -6.85 -15.02
N SER A 43 -8.03 -7.36 -13.83
CA SER A 43 -8.21 -6.54 -12.61
C SER A 43 -6.88 -6.16 -11.93
N VAL A 44 -5.77 -6.70 -12.43
CA VAL A 44 -4.38 -6.49 -11.96
C VAL A 44 -3.74 -5.25 -12.58
N LEU A 45 -4.42 -4.56 -13.52
CA LEU A 45 -3.88 -3.38 -14.20
C LEU A 45 -3.92 -2.08 -13.37
N GLY A 46 -4.39 -2.13 -12.13
CA GLY A 46 -4.38 -1.00 -11.18
C GLY A 46 -3.49 -1.21 -9.96
N CYS A 47 -3.15 -0.11 -9.29
CA CYS A 47 -2.33 -0.10 -8.06
C CYS A 47 -2.79 -1.10 -6.99
N THR A 48 -4.12 -1.28 -6.81
CA THR A 48 -4.64 -2.08 -5.70
C THR A 48 -4.36 -3.56 -5.92
N GLY A 49 -4.51 -4.02 -7.17
CA GLY A 49 -4.19 -5.38 -7.58
C GLY A 49 -2.69 -5.67 -7.47
N ALA A 50 -1.85 -4.72 -7.86
CA ALA A 50 -0.40 -4.82 -7.71
C ALA A 50 0.01 -4.97 -6.23
N ILE A 51 -0.47 -4.08 -5.35
CA ILE A 51 -0.17 -4.15 -3.90
C ILE A 51 -0.65 -5.47 -3.30
N THR A 52 -1.90 -5.84 -3.56
CA THR A 52 -2.48 -7.08 -2.99
C THR A 52 -1.73 -8.31 -3.49
N GLY A 53 -1.43 -8.38 -4.78
CA GLY A 53 -0.68 -9.48 -5.39
C GLY A 53 0.75 -9.57 -4.85
N MET A 54 1.41 -8.45 -4.62
CA MET A 54 2.75 -8.43 -4.03
C MET A 54 2.76 -8.88 -2.57
N ILE A 55 1.79 -8.44 -1.76
CA ILE A 55 1.71 -8.90 -0.37
C ILE A 55 1.38 -10.40 -0.34
N ALA A 56 0.46 -10.87 -1.19
CA ALA A 56 0.16 -12.30 -1.34
C ALA A 56 1.37 -13.12 -1.83
N GLY A 57 2.22 -12.53 -2.66
CA GLY A 57 3.48 -13.11 -3.14
C GLY A 57 4.67 -12.94 -2.18
N ASN A 58 4.45 -12.37 -1.00
CA ASN A 58 5.49 -12.05 -0.01
C ASN A 58 6.63 -11.17 -0.55
N LEU A 59 6.30 -10.25 -1.46
CA LEU A 59 7.24 -9.29 -2.05
C LEU A 59 7.29 -7.96 -1.25
N VAL A 60 6.39 -7.79 -0.28
CA VAL A 60 6.35 -6.66 0.66
C VAL A 60 6.31 -7.22 2.07
N GLY A 61 7.39 -7.05 2.82
CA GLY A 61 7.47 -7.52 4.20
C GLY A 61 6.50 -6.80 5.13
N ALA A 62 6.03 -7.50 6.16
CA ALA A 62 5.06 -7.01 7.14
C ALA A 62 5.55 -5.75 7.88
N ALA A 63 6.87 -5.66 8.15
CA ALA A 63 7.48 -4.47 8.76
C ALA A 63 7.34 -3.22 7.89
N LYS A 64 7.41 -3.35 6.56
CA LYS A 64 7.21 -2.25 5.62
C LYS A 64 5.74 -1.80 5.60
N LEU A 65 4.80 -2.75 5.64
CA LEU A 65 3.37 -2.44 5.77
C LEU A 65 3.06 -1.69 7.07
N LEU A 66 3.65 -2.10 8.20
CA LEU A 66 3.50 -1.38 9.47
C LEU A 66 4.00 0.06 9.40
N LYS A 67 5.14 0.32 8.73
CA LYS A 67 5.63 1.68 8.52
C LYS A 67 4.68 2.52 7.66
N ILE A 68 4.18 1.95 6.55
CA ILE A 68 3.19 2.62 5.69
C ILE A 68 1.95 2.99 6.51
N LYS A 69 1.40 2.05 7.29
CA LYS A 69 0.25 2.31 8.17
C LYS A 69 0.55 3.41 9.17
N ARG A 70 1.75 3.41 9.77
CA ARG A 70 2.17 4.47 10.69
C ARG A 70 2.19 5.84 10.02
N TYR A 71 2.83 5.97 8.86
CA TYR A 71 2.90 7.27 8.17
C TYR A 71 1.51 7.75 7.71
N ILE A 72 0.63 6.86 7.29
CA ILE A 72 -0.77 7.21 6.98
C ILE A 72 -1.48 7.75 8.23
N LYS A 73 -1.32 7.10 9.39
CA LYS A 73 -1.89 7.58 10.67
C LYS A 73 -1.31 8.93 11.06
N GLU A 74 0.00 9.13 10.94
CA GLU A 74 0.68 10.41 11.22
C GLU A 74 0.20 11.56 10.33
N LEU A 75 -0.17 11.27 9.09
CA LEU A 75 -0.75 12.23 8.15
C LEU A 75 -2.22 12.54 8.42
N GLY A 76 -2.88 11.89 9.39
CA GLY A 76 -4.30 12.09 9.68
C GLY A 76 -5.25 11.07 9.03
N GLY A 77 -4.70 9.97 8.51
CA GLY A 77 -5.46 8.88 7.89
C GLY A 77 -5.38 8.88 6.36
N VAL A 78 -6.08 7.93 5.74
CA VAL A 78 -5.97 7.67 4.30
C VAL A 78 -6.36 8.88 3.46
N ALA A 79 -7.47 9.55 3.80
CA ALA A 79 -7.97 10.68 3.01
C ALA A 79 -6.95 11.84 2.97
N GLU A 80 -6.37 12.18 4.12
CA GLU A 80 -5.37 13.25 4.19
C GLU A 80 -4.05 12.86 3.51
N ALA A 81 -3.60 11.61 3.70
CA ALA A 81 -2.44 11.10 2.98
C ALA A 81 -2.61 11.20 1.45
N VAL A 82 -3.78 10.82 0.91
CA VAL A 82 -4.08 10.94 -0.52
C VAL A 82 -4.17 12.40 -0.96
N ARG A 83 -4.79 13.26 -0.16
CA ARG A 83 -4.92 14.69 -0.45
C ARG A 83 -3.55 15.37 -0.55
N VAL A 84 -2.64 15.10 0.40
CA VAL A 84 -1.28 15.63 0.36
C VAL A 84 -0.54 15.08 -0.86
N MET A 85 -0.65 13.77 -1.13
CA MET A 85 -0.01 13.17 -2.30
C MET A 85 -0.50 13.77 -3.63
N TRP A 86 -1.81 14.00 -3.73
CA TRP A 86 -2.43 14.65 -4.87
C TRP A 86 -1.96 16.10 -5.04
N GLY A 87 -1.81 16.85 -3.94
CA GLY A 87 -1.28 18.22 -3.97
C GLY A 87 0.12 18.32 -4.54
N ALA A 88 0.92 17.26 -4.39
CA ALA A 88 2.24 17.09 -5.02
C ALA A 88 2.17 16.33 -6.36
N SER A 89 0.99 16.18 -6.95
CA SER A 89 0.76 15.50 -8.24
C SER A 89 1.27 14.05 -8.26
N PHE A 90 1.34 13.38 -7.11
CA PHE A 90 1.98 12.06 -6.97
C PHE A 90 3.43 12.01 -7.49
N SER A 91 4.12 13.15 -7.55
CA SER A 91 5.53 13.19 -7.94
C SER A 91 6.39 12.80 -6.75
N TYR A 92 7.19 11.73 -6.91
CA TYR A 92 8.09 11.27 -5.85
C TYR A 92 9.06 12.37 -5.39
N GLU A 93 9.63 13.14 -6.33
CA GLU A 93 10.55 14.23 -6.02
C GLU A 93 9.88 15.31 -5.15
N LYS A 94 8.65 15.71 -5.51
CA LYS A 94 7.89 16.70 -4.72
C LYS A 94 7.53 16.16 -3.35
N LEU A 95 7.12 14.89 -3.26
CA LEU A 95 6.77 14.26 -1.98
C LEU A 95 7.98 14.09 -1.07
N GLN A 96 9.13 13.74 -1.65
CA GLN A 96 10.39 13.66 -0.93
C GLN A 96 10.84 15.06 -0.45
N ALA A 97 10.67 16.09 -1.27
CA ALA A 97 10.97 17.47 -0.91
C ALA A 97 10.07 18.01 0.22
N LEU A 98 8.80 17.56 0.31
CA LEU A 98 7.92 17.86 1.45
C LEU A 98 8.43 17.27 2.77
N GLY A 99 9.22 16.18 2.71
CA GLY A 99 9.82 15.55 3.87
C GLY A 99 8.82 14.94 4.86
N GLY A 100 9.27 14.69 6.08
CA GLY A 100 8.42 14.16 7.17
C GLY A 100 7.71 12.86 6.82
N ALA A 101 6.49 12.70 7.35
CA ALA A 101 5.68 11.49 7.14
C ALA A 101 5.26 11.29 5.68
N VAL A 102 5.05 12.36 4.89
CA VAL A 102 4.69 12.24 3.47
C VAL A 102 5.87 11.76 2.63
N GLY A 103 7.07 12.30 2.84
CA GLY A 103 8.27 11.84 2.14
C GLY A 103 8.62 10.40 2.51
N ALA A 104 8.46 10.03 3.79
CA ALA A 104 8.68 8.67 4.26
C ALA A 104 7.64 7.68 3.71
N LEU A 105 6.36 8.07 3.65
CA LEU A 105 5.31 7.29 3.01
C LEU A 105 5.61 7.07 1.52
N ALA A 106 5.98 8.12 0.80
CA ALA A 106 6.33 8.04 -0.62
C ALA A 106 7.53 7.10 -0.84
N ALA A 107 8.56 7.16 0.00
CA ALA A 107 9.72 6.26 -0.09
C ALA A 107 9.36 4.79 0.15
N GLU A 108 8.50 4.48 1.13
CA GLU A 108 8.06 3.10 1.36
C GLU A 108 7.18 2.59 0.21
N LEU A 109 6.29 3.44 -0.35
CA LEU A 109 5.41 3.09 -1.48
C LEU A 109 6.18 2.89 -2.78
N VAL A 110 7.12 3.77 -3.12
CA VAL A 110 7.97 3.63 -4.31
C VAL A 110 8.86 2.38 -4.22
N GLY A 111 9.29 2.02 -2.99
CA GLY A 111 10.01 0.78 -2.73
C GLY A 111 9.18 -0.50 -2.85
N ILE A 112 7.94 -0.43 -3.35
CA ILE A 112 7.06 -1.56 -3.67
C ILE A 112 6.97 -1.65 -5.20
N ALA A 113 7.60 -2.67 -5.80
CA ALA A 113 7.67 -2.86 -7.25
C ALA A 113 6.28 -2.84 -7.92
N GLY A 114 6.03 -1.87 -8.81
CA GLY A 114 4.73 -1.72 -9.48
C GLY A 114 3.80 -0.68 -8.85
N VAL A 115 4.02 -0.25 -7.60
CA VAL A 115 3.36 0.94 -7.05
C VAL A 115 3.96 2.20 -7.67
N GLN A 116 5.30 2.26 -7.79
CA GLN A 116 5.98 3.37 -8.46
C GLN A 116 5.45 3.58 -9.89
N GLU A 117 5.38 2.53 -10.70
CA GLU A 117 5.01 2.63 -12.11
C GLU A 117 3.51 2.87 -12.36
N LYS A 118 2.65 2.56 -11.38
CA LYS A 118 1.19 2.61 -11.55
C LYS A 118 0.52 3.72 -10.75
N CYS A 119 1.18 4.22 -9.71
CA CYS A 119 0.58 5.13 -8.74
C CYS A 119 1.31 6.47 -8.61
N PHE A 120 2.49 6.59 -9.22
CA PHE A 120 3.29 7.80 -9.28
C PHE A 120 3.55 8.11 -10.76
N ASP A 121 3.44 9.39 -11.12
CA ASP A 121 3.80 9.94 -12.44
C ASP A 121 5.15 10.67 -12.34
#